data_AF-A0A6B2YMM9-F1
#
_entry.id   AF-A0A6B2YMM9-F1
#
_cell.length_a   1.000
_cell.length_b   1.000
_cell.length_c   1.000
_cell.angle_alpha   90.00
_cell.angle_beta   90.00
_cell.angle_gamma   90.00
#
_symmetry.space_group_name_H-M   'P 1'
#
loop_
_entity.id
_entity.type
_entity.pdbx_description
1 polymer ?
#
loop_
_entity_poly.entity_id
_entity_poly.type
_entity_poly.pdbx_seq_one_letter_code
_entity_poly.pdbx_strand_id
1 'polypeptide(L)'
;EDGAGLAEDADVAREPVQVLLGLDRYALAEESLADGLARLVNACEKAADWAEAAAAAPSPSAAELIRTTAAAGLVAHSGGEA
;
A
#
# COMPACT_ATOMS: atom_id res chain seq x y z
N GLU A 1 -2.92 -19.71 60.20
CA GLU A 1 -3.75 -18.51 60.09
C GLU A 1 -2.86 -17.42 59.52
N ASP A 2 -3.17 -16.68 58.46
CA ASP A 2 -4.21 -16.68 57.43
C ASP A 2 -3.59 -15.75 56.37
N GLY A 3 -3.65 -16.02 55.08
CA GLY A 3 -4.89 -16.03 54.31
C GLY A 3 -5.23 -14.60 53.88
N ALA A 4 -5.18 -14.36 52.56
CA ALA A 4 -5.70 -13.20 51.82
C ALA A 4 -4.78 -11.96 51.73
N GLY A 5 -4.59 -11.33 50.56
CA GLY A 5 -5.27 -11.53 49.28
C GLY A 5 -4.43 -10.98 48.12
N LEU A 6 -4.13 -11.87 47.19
CA LEU A 6 -3.96 -11.53 45.78
C LEU A 6 -5.33 -11.10 45.27
N ALA A 7 -5.60 -9.80 45.12
CA ALA A 7 -6.62 -9.28 44.20
C ALA A 7 -6.72 -7.74 44.32
N GLU A 8 -5.69 -7.03 43.88
CA GLU A 8 -5.86 -5.64 43.44
C GLU A 8 -5.40 -5.55 41.98
N ASP A 9 -6.04 -6.34 41.12
CA ASP A 9 -6.01 -6.17 39.66
C ASP A 9 -7.31 -6.74 39.06
N ALA A 10 -8.41 -6.63 39.81
CA ALA A 10 -9.73 -6.95 39.32
C ALA A 10 -10.48 -5.64 39.07
N ASP A 11 -10.87 -5.44 37.81
CA ASP A 11 -12.04 -4.64 37.43
C ASP A 11 -11.84 -3.21 36.89
N VAL A 12 -10.77 -2.97 36.10
CA VAL A 12 -10.98 -2.12 34.93
C VAL A 12 -11.66 -2.99 33.89
N ALA A 13 -13.00 -2.93 33.85
CA ALA A 13 -13.83 -3.61 32.87
C ALA A 13 -13.28 -3.29 31.47
N ARG A 14 -12.56 -4.24 30.88
CA ARG A 14 -11.95 -4.09 29.56
C ARG A 14 -13.10 -3.85 28.59
N GLU A 15 -13.14 -2.68 27.95
CA GLU A 15 -14.19 -2.35 26.98
C GLU A 15 -14.28 -3.48 25.93
N PRO A 16 -15.49 -3.88 25.52
CA PRO A 16 -15.66 -4.99 24.60
C PRO A 16 -14.91 -4.72 23.29
N VAL A 17 -13.90 -5.52 23.00
CA VAL A 17 -13.07 -5.42 21.79
C VAL A 17 -13.85 -5.99 20.61
N GLN A 18 -13.95 -5.23 19.53
CA GLN A 18 -14.56 -5.70 18.29
C GLN A 18 -13.61 -6.65 17.56
N VAL A 19 -14.08 -7.87 17.28
CA VAL A 19 -13.33 -8.88 16.52
C VAL A 19 -13.94 -8.99 15.13
N LEU A 20 -13.16 -8.62 14.11
CA LEU A 20 -13.54 -8.76 12.71
C LEU A 20 -13.12 -10.14 12.20
N LEU A 21 -14.09 -10.94 11.75
CA LEU A 21 -13.87 -12.29 11.23
C LEU A 21 -13.76 -12.27 9.70
N GLY A 22 -12.96 -13.18 9.14
CA GLY A 22 -12.85 -13.34 7.69
C GLY A 22 -11.90 -12.36 6.98
N LEU A 23 -11.09 -11.59 7.73
CA LEU A 23 -10.08 -10.69 7.16
C LEU A 23 -8.88 -11.42 6.54
N ASP A 24 -8.69 -12.70 6.88
CA ASP A 24 -7.57 -13.52 6.41
C ASP A 24 -7.43 -13.52 4.88
N ARG A 25 -8.56 -13.64 4.16
CA ARG A 25 -8.57 -13.59 2.69
C ARG A 25 -8.09 -12.25 2.12
N TYR A 26 -8.37 -11.15 2.82
CA TYR A 26 -7.98 -9.81 2.39
C TYR A 26 -6.52 -9.55 2.73
N ALA A 27 -6.06 -9.98 3.92
CA ALA A 27 -4.64 -9.94 4.28
C ALA A 27 -3.78 -10.73 3.27
N LEU A 28 -4.22 -11.94 2.88
CA LEU A 28 -3.55 -12.73 1.83
C LEU A 28 -3.57 -12.03 0.46
N ALA A 29 -4.68 -11.36 0.11
CA ALA A 29 -4.77 -10.60 -1.12
C ALA A 29 -3.82 -9.39 -1.12
N GLU A 30 -3.68 -8.70 0.01
CA GLU A 30 -2.74 -7.59 0.19
C GLU A 30 -1.27 -8.04 0.11
N GLU A 31 -0.93 -9.18 0.73
CA GLU A 31 0.41 -9.76 0.64
C GLU A 31 0.76 -10.16 -0.81
N SER A 32 -0.18 -10.82 -1.51
CA SER A 32 -0.03 -11.17 -2.91
C SER A 32 0.12 -9.94 -3.81
N LEU A 33 -0.65 -8.88 -3.55
CA LEU A 33 -0.54 -7.61 -4.26
C LEU A 33 0.84 -6.97 -4.01
N ALA A 34 1.29 -6.92 -2.76
CA ALA A 34 2.60 -6.36 -2.42
C ALA A 34 3.75 -7.13 -3.09
N ASP A 35 3.72 -8.47 -3.05
CA ASP A 35 4.71 -9.31 -3.73
C ASP A 35 4.68 -9.10 -5.25
N GLY A 36 3.49 -9.02 -5.84
CA GLY A 36 3.31 -8.74 -7.27
C GLY A 36 3.90 -7.39 -7.69
N LEU A 37 3.62 -6.33 -6.93
CA LEU A 37 4.17 -4.99 -7.20
C LEU A 37 5.69 -4.97 -7.04
N ALA A 38 6.23 -5.65 -6.02
CA ALA A 38 7.67 -5.77 -5.82
C ALA A 38 8.34 -6.52 -7.00
N ARG A 39 7.72 -7.58 -7.51
CA ARG A 39 8.21 -8.29 -8.71
C ARG A 39 8.20 -7.39 -9.94
N LEU A 40 7.12 -6.65 -10.17
CA LEU A 40 7.01 -5.75 -11.33
C LEU A 40 8.11 -4.67 -11.32
N VAL A 41 8.29 -3.99 -10.18
CA VAL A 41 9.32 -2.94 -10.03
C VAL A 41 10.73 -3.49 -10.32
N ASN A 42 11.00 -4.74 -9.95
CA ASN A 42 12.31 -5.36 -10.16
C ASN A 42 12.48 -6.07 -11.51
N ALA A 43 11.39 -6.36 -12.22
CA ALA A 43 11.42 -7.03 -13.53
C ALA A 43 11.59 -6.05 -14.70
N CYS A 44 11.15 -4.81 -14.55
CA CYS A 44 11.31 -3.79 -15.58
C CYS A 44 12.77 -3.31 -15.68
N GLU A 45 13.26 -3.12 -16.91
CA GLU A 45 14.58 -2.52 -17.13
C GLU A 45 14.63 -1.10 -16.53
N LYS A 46 15.80 -0.73 -16.00
CA LYS A 46 15.99 0.56 -15.36
C LYS A 46 15.97 1.68 -16.40
N ALA A 47 15.05 2.63 -16.19
CA ALA A 47 14.90 3.92 -16.84
C ALA A 47 15.15 3.92 -18.36
N ALA A 48 14.09 3.63 -19.14
CA ALA A 48 14.04 4.06 -20.52
C ALA A 48 14.22 5.59 -20.60
N ASP A 49 14.96 6.09 -21.59
CA ASP A 49 15.06 7.52 -21.82
C ASP A 49 13.76 8.04 -22.45
N TRP A 50 12.98 8.80 -21.68
CA TRP A 50 11.71 9.40 -22.11
C TRP A 50 11.86 10.83 -22.62
N ALA A 51 13.08 11.36 -22.74
CA ALA A 51 13.32 12.75 -23.12
C ALA A 51 12.76 13.08 -24.51
N GLU A 52 12.93 12.18 -25.49
CA GLU A 52 12.38 12.35 -26.84
C GLU A 52 10.85 12.37 -26.84
N ALA A 53 10.22 11.46 -26.09
CA ALA A 53 8.77 11.42 -25.94
C ALA A 53 8.21 12.69 -25.29
N ALA A 54 8.88 13.22 -24.26
CA ALA A 54 8.50 14.47 -23.61
C ALA A 54 8.67 15.68 -24.55
N ALA A 55 9.70 15.68 -25.40
CA ALA A 55 9.92 16.74 -26.39
C ALA A 55 8.89 16.70 -27.53
N ALA A 56 8.40 15.51 -27.89
CA ALA A 56 7.38 15.32 -28.92
C ALA A 56 5.93 15.53 -28.42
N ALA A 57 5.73 15.84 -27.15
CA ALA A 57 4.40 15.93 -26.56
C ALA A 57 3.55 17.06 -27.18
N PRO A 58 2.24 16.85 -27.38
CA PRO A 58 1.35 17.81 -28.05
C PRO A 58 1.05 19.06 -27.20
N SER A 59 1.39 19.05 -25.91
CA SER A 59 1.20 20.18 -25.00
C SER A 59 2.25 20.19 -23.87
N PRO A 60 2.45 21.35 -23.21
CA PRO A 60 3.31 21.43 -22.03
C PRO A 60 2.88 20.53 -20.88
N SER A 61 1.56 20.39 -20.66
CA SER A 61 1.01 19.51 -19.62
C SER A 61 1.27 18.03 -19.92
N ALA A 62 1.15 17.61 -21.19
CA ALA A 62 1.50 16.25 -21.60
C ALA A 62 3.00 15.96 -21.41
N ALA A 63 3.86 16.93 -21.74
CA ALA A 63 5.30 16.82 -21.51
C ALA A 63 5.65 16.67 -20.01
N GLU A 64 4.99 17.43 -19.14
CA GLU A 64 5.10 17.33 -17.68
C GLU A 64 4.69 15.95 -17.17
N LEU A 65 3.57 15.41 -17.65
CA LEU A 65 3.10 14.09 -17.27
C LEU A 65 4.08 12.98 -17.66
N ILE A 66 4.66 13.05 -18.86
CA ILE A 66 5.67 12.09 -19.33
C ILE A 66 6.92 12.14 -18.44
N ARG A 67 7.45 13.34 -18.14
CA ARG A 67 8.61 13.48 -17.24
C ARG A 67 8.33 12.96 -15.83
N THR A 68 7.14 13.25 -15.30
CA THR A 68 6.72 12.77 -13.98
C THR A 68 6.64 11.24 -13.94
N THR A 69 6.08 10.65 -15.01
CA THR A 69 5.98 9.18 -15.14
C THR A 69 7.36 8.54 -15.29
N ALA A 70 8.26 9.15 -16.06
CA ALA A 70 9.64 8.69 -16.23
C ALA A 70 10.44 8.68 -14.91
N ALA A 71 10.08 9.54 -13.95
CA ALA A 71 10.68 9.57 -12.62
C ALA A 71 10.03 8.59 -11.62
N ALA A 72 8.87 8.01 -11.96
CA ALA A 72 8.14 7.07 -11.11
C ALA A 72 8.38 5.61 -11.57
N GLY A 73 8.86 4.75 -10.67
CA GLY A 73 9.11 3.33 -10.99
C GLY A 73 7.84 2.48 -11.16
N LEU A 74 6.70 2.94 -10.62
CA LEU A 74 5.40 2.29 -10.74
C LEU A 74 4.29 3.30 -10.39
N VAL A 75 3.26 3.41 -11.24
CA VAL A 75 2.05 4.19 -10.96
C VAL A 75 0.88 3.22 -10.92
N ALA A 76 0.36 2.95 -9.72
CA ALA A 76 -0.85 2.15 -9.56
C ALA A 76 -2.06 3.08 -9.51
N HIS A 77 -2.99 2.92 -10.45
CA HIS A 77 -4.30 3.56 -10.38
C HIS A 77 -5.26 2.59 -9.71
N SER A 78 -5.57 2.79 -8.42
CA SER A 78 -6.72 2.13 -7.80
C SER A 78 -7.97 2.73 -8.44
N GLY A 79 -8.61 1.98 -9.34
CA GLY A 79 -9.69 2.45 -10.21
C GLY A 79 -10.69 3.36 -9.51
N GLY A 80 -10.57 4.66 -9.77
CA GLY A 80 -11.67 5.61 -9.64
C GLY A 80 -12.32 5.69 -11.01
N GLU A 81 -13.62 5.46 -11.07
CA GLU A 81 -14.41 5.52 -12.31
C GLU A 81 -14.04 6.78 -13.12
N ALA A 82 -13.60 6.58 -14.36
CA ALA A 82 -13.33 7.64 -15.32
C ALA A 82 -14.63 8.14 -15.97
#